data_AF-A0A106BJC3-F1
#
_entry.id   AF-A0A106BJC3-F1
#
_cell.length_a   1.000
_cell.length_b   1.000
_cell.length_c   1.000
_cell.angle_alpha   90.00
_cell.angle_beta   90.00
_cell.angle_gamma   90.00
#
_symmetry.space_group_name_H-M   'P 1'
#
loop_
_entity.id
_entity.type
_entity.pdbx_description
1 polymer ?
#
loop_
_entity_poly.entity_id
_entity_poly.type
_entity_poly.pdbx_seq_one_letter_code
_entity_poly.pdbx_strand_id
1 'polypeptide(L)'
;MRLPALTFFLPALVLLVALAGCATPQYQTTVRLIPPTDAQGLACVQACEAQKIACQAECQARYEACVKDIEPQVEARYTEALKQYELDLRQYAAALRHYEMQLRFDWMYSYPFRHPFWWDPWPGLYFPPPYREPVMPTRDSVRAQLVARHCQADCGCLPAYDACFVGCGGQRVSETVCIKNCPPDK
;
A
#
# COMPACT_ATOMS: atom_id res chain seq x y z
N MET A 1 19.35 -7.87 47.88
CA MET A 1 18.32 -8.39 46.95
C MET A 1 17.88 -7.28 46.00
N ARG A 2 18.57 -7.12 44.86
CA ARG A 2 18.10 -6.31 43.74
C ARG A 2 18.61 -6.99 42.49
N LEU A 3 17.72 -7.60 41.71
CA LEU A 3 18.01 -8.30 40.46
C LEU A 3 18.52 -7.27 39.43
N PRO A 4 19.84 -7.16 39.18
CA PRO A 4 20.39 -6.23 38.19
C PRO A 4 20.44 -6.86 36.80
N ALA A 5 20.01 -8.13 36.69
CA ALA A 5 20.22 -8.96 35.52
C ALA A 5 19.08 -8.88 34.50
N LEU A 6 18.01 -8.10 34.71
CA LEU A 6 16.84 -8.12 33.81
C LEU A 6 16.88 -7.02 32.72
N THR A 7 17.62 -5.95 32.93
CA THR A 7 17.68 -4.78 32.03
C THR A 7 18.62 -4.96 30.83
N PHE A 8 19.65 -5.82 30.94
CA PHE A 8 20.57 -6.13 29.84
C PHE A 8 20.02 -7.16 28.84
N PHE A 9 19.04 -7.98 29.25
CA PHE A 9 18.46 -9.01 28.39
C PHE A 9 17.39 -8.47 27.44
N LEU A 10 16.74 -7.36 27.77
CA LEU A 10 15.69 -6.73 26.94
C LEU A 10 16.18 -6.30 25.54
N PRO A 11 17.30 -5.56 25.37
CA PRO A 11 17.78 -5.19 24.03
C PRO A 11 18.28 -6.41 23.24
N ALA A 12 18.87 -7.40 23.91
CA ALA A 12 19.30 -8.65 23.28
C ALA A 12 18.10 -9.49 22.80
N LEU A 13 17.01 -9.52 23.57
CA LEU A 13 15.78 -10.22 23.21
C LEU A 13 15.07 -9.55 22.03
N VAL A 14 15.05 -8.21 21.97
CA VAL A 14 14.47 -7.46 20.85
C VAL A 14 15.28 -7.65 19.56
N LEU A 15 16.61 -7.71 19.64
CA LEU A 15 17.49 -7.99 18.51
C LEU A 15 17.28 -9.42 17.96
N LEU A 16 17.09 -10.40 18.84
CA LEU A 16 16.80 -11.80 18.47
C LEU A 16 15.41 -11.95 17.82
N VAL A 17 14.39 -11.20 18.27
CA VAL A 17 13.06 -11.19 17.65
C VAL A 17 13.09 -10.53 16.27
N ALA A 18 13.89 -9.47 16.09
CA ALA A 18 14.05 -8.81 14.79
C ALA A 18 14.72 -9.71 13.73
N LEU A 19 15.69 -10.54 14.13
CA LEU A 19 16.38 -11.49 13.25
C LEU A 19 15.50 -12.69 12.85
N ALA A 20 14.52 -13.06 13.67
CA ALA A 20 13.56 -14.11 13.35
C ALA A 20 12.46 -13.70 12.34
N GLY A 21 12.32 -12.40 12.06
CA GLY A 21 11.28 -11.87 11.16
C GLY A 21 11.60 -11.93 9.66
N CYS A 22 12.85 -12.18 9.28
CA CYS A 22 13.29 -12.06 7.87
C CYS A 22 13.01 -13.30 7.01
N ALA A 23 12.46 -14.39 7.57
CA ALA A 23 12.21 -15.64 6.86
C ALA A 23 10.75 -16.11 7.01
N THR A 24 9.79 -15.19 6.98
CA THR A 24 8.38 -15.60 6.94
C THR A 24 8.06 -16.25 5.59
N PRO A 25 7.43 -17.44 5.57
CA PRO A 25 7.00 -18.09 4.35
C PRO A 25 5.92 -17.26 3.64
N GLN A 26 6.09 -17.02 2.34
CA GLN A 26 5.09 -16.37 1.51
C GLN A 26 4.23 -17.44 0.84
N TYR A 27 2.98 -17.55 1.26
CA TYR A 27 1.98 -18.44 0.66
C TYR A 27 1.12 -17.68 -0.34
N GLN A 28 0.85 -18.30 -1.49
CA GLN A 28 -0.11 -17.83 -2.49
C GLN A 28 -1.19 -18.89 -2.69
N THR A 29 -2.45 -18.49 -2.56
CA THR A 29 -3.61 -19.32 -2.93
C THR A 29 -3.75 -19.31 -4.45
N THR A 30 -3.54 -20.45 -5.10
CA THR A 30 -3.83 -20.65 -6.51
C THR A 30 -5.15 -21.42 -6.65
N VAL A 31 -5.97 -21.05 -7.61
CA VAL A 31 -7.26 -21.69 -7.88
C VAL A 31 -7.15 -22.44 -9.20
N ARG A 32 -7.45 -23.74 -9.17
CA ARG A 32 -7.57 -24.59 -10.36
C ARG A 32 -9.01 -25.02 -10.53
N LEU A 33 -9.51 -24.93 -11.75
CA LEU A 33 -10.87 -25.30 -12.13
C LEU A 33 -10.80 -26.61 -12.92
N ILE A 34 -11.49 -27.63 -12.44
CA ILE A 34 -11.59 -28.93 -13.12
C ILE A 34 -12.97 -29.00 -13.78
N PRO A 35 -13.05 -29.05 -15.13
CA PRO A 35 -14.33 -29.07 -15.84
C PRO A 35 -15.08 -30.38 -15.61
N PRO A 36 -16.42 -30.34 -15.63
CA PRO A 36 -17.24 -31.56 -15.54
C PRO A 36 -17.06 -32.43 -16.78
N THR A 37 -17.17 -33.76 -16.61
CA THR A 37 -17.09 -34.73 -17.71
C THR A 37 -18.41 -34.88 -18.48
N ASP A 38 -19.50 -34.31 -17.97
CA ASP A 38 -20.84 -34.45 -18.54
C ASP A 38 -21.10 -33.43 -19.65
N ALA A 39 -21.71 -33.87 -20.76
CA ALA A 39 -22.04 -33.00 -21.89
C ALA A 39 -22.99 -31.84 -21.50
N GLN A 40 -23.91 -32.08 -20.56
CA GLN A 40 -24.79 -31.05 -20.00
C GLN A 40 -24.00 -30.05 -19.12
N GLY A 41 -23.06 -30.53 -18.32
CA GLY A 41 -22.18 -29.69 -17.49
C GLY A 41 -21.26 -28.80 -18.34
N LEU A 42 -20.72 -29.33 -19.44
CA LEU A 42 -19.93 -28.56 -20.40
C LEU A 42 -20.75 -27.44 -21.05
N ALA A 43 -21.99 -27.72 -21.45
CA ALA A 43 -22.89 -26.69 -21.99
C ALA A 43 -23.21 -25.61 -20.95
N CYS A 44 -23.40 -25.99 -19.68
CA CYS A 44 -23.60 -25.06 -18.57
C CYS A 44 -22.37 -24.16 -18.34
N VAL A 45 -21.16 -24.72 -18.34
CA VAL A 45 -19.91 -23.95 -18.21
C VAL A 45 -19.73 -22.96 -19.36
N GLN A 46 -20.06 -23.34 -20.59
CA GLN A 46 -20.04 -22.42 -21.74
C GLN A 46 -20.97 -21.22 -21.54
N ALA A 47 -22.15 -21.44 -20.96
CA ALA A 47 -23.05 -20.34 -20.58
C ALA A 47 -22.45 -19.45 -19.48
N CYS A 48 -21.80 -20.03 -18.46
CA CYS A 48 -21.07 -19.26 -17.44
C CYS A 48 -19.92 -18.44 -18.05
N GLU A 49 -19.18 -18.99 -19.03
CA GLU A 49 -18.11 -18.28 -19.73
C GLU A 49 -18.66 -17.07 -20.51
N ALA A 50 -19.77 -17.25 -21.23
CA ALA A 50 -20.44 -16.16 -21.92
C ALA A 50 -20.90 -15.06 -20.94
N GLN A 51 -21.46 -15.44 -19.79
CA GLN A 51 -21.85 -14.48 -18.74
C GLN A 51 -20.65 -13.73 -18.16
N LYS A 52 -19.52 -14.43 -17.93
CA LYS A 52 -18.28 -13.81 -17.46
C LYS A 52 -17.77 -12.75 -18.46
N ILE A 53 -17.75 -13.09 -19.76
CA ILE A 53 -17.32 -12.17 -20.82
C ILE A 53 -18.26 -10.95 -20.89
N ALA A 54 -19.57 -11.17 -20.83
CA ALA A 54 -20.54 -10.09 -20.80
C ALA A 54 -20.35 -9.16 -19.59
N CYS A 55 -20.15 -9.73 -18.39
CA CYS A 55 -19.87 -8.97 -17.17
C CYS A 55 -18.58 -8.13 -17.30
N GLN A 56 -17.51 -8.70 -17.86
CA GLN A 56 -16.25 -7.99 -18.07
C GLN A 56 -16.41 -6.85 -19.08
N ALA A 57 -17.12 -7.08 -20.18
CA ALA A 57 -17.39 -6.06 -21.19
C ALA A 57 -18.25 -4.91 -20.64
N GLU A 58 -19.31 -5.23 -19.90
CA GLU A 58 -20.15 -4.21 -19.26
C GLU A 58 -19.35 -3.38 -18.25
N CYS A 59 -18.52 -4.03 -17.45
CA CYS A 59 -17.70 -3.31 -16.48
C CYS A 59 -16.67 -2.40 -17.15
N GLN A 60 -16.01 -2.86 -18.21
CA GLN A 60 -15.09 -2.02 -18.99
C GLN A 60 -15.83 -0.81 -19.57
N ALA A 61 -17.00 -1.02 -20.16
CA ALA A 61 -17.82 0.07 -20.70
C ALA A 61 -18.25 1.07 -19.61
N ARG A 62 -18.65 0.59 -18.43
CA ARG A 62 -19.00 1.43 -17.28
C ARG A 62 -17.81 2.21 -16.74
N TYR A 63 -16.64 1.59 -16.67
CA TYR A 63 -15.41 2.23 -16.24
C TYR A 63 -14.99 3.33 -17.23
N GLU A 64 -15.00 3.05 -18.53
CA GLU A 64 -14.70 4.03 -19.57
C GLU A 64 -15.69 5.21 -19.55
N ALA A 65 -16.98 4.92 -19.37
CA ALA A 65 -18.00 5.94 -19.21
C ALA A 65 -17.75 6.80 -17.96
N CYS A 66 -17.38 6.20 -16.83
CA CYS A 66 -17.03 6.91 -15.61
C CYS A 66 -15.81 7.83 -15.80
N VAL A 67 -14.74 7.32 -16.43
CA VAL A 67 -13.54 8.12 -16.73
C VAL A 67 -13.90 9.32 -17.61
N LYS A 68 -14.77 9.12 -18.61
CA LYS A 68 -15.22 10.20 -19.49
C LYS A 68 -16.07 11.24 -18.76
N ASP A 69 -16.91 10.82 -17.81
CA ASP A 69 -17.73 11.72 -16.99
C ASP A 69 -16.91 12.60 -16.03
N ILE A 70 -15.72 12.12 -15.63
CA ILE A 70 -14.81 12.86 -14.75
C ILE A 70 -14.05 13.97 -15.47
N GLU A 71 -13.75 13.83 -16.77
CA GLU A 71 -12.99 14.82 -17.56
C GLU A 71 -13.38 16.29 -17.32
N PRO A 72 -14.67 16.69 -17.40
CA PRO A 72 -15.05 18.09 -17.17
C PRO A 72 -14.74 18.60 -15.74
N GLN A 73 -14.63 17.69 -14.77
CA GLN A 73 -14.33 18.05 -13.38
C GLN A 73 -12.83 18.18 -13.10
N VAL A 74 -11.97 17.60 -13.96
CA VAL A 74 -10.52 17.58 -13.74
C VAL A 74 -9.96 18.99 -13.62
N GLU A 75 -10.35 19.90 -14.50
CA GLU A 75 -9.79 21.26 -14.53
C GLU A 75 -10.20 22.07 -13.28
N ALA A 76 -11.47 21.97 -12.87
CA ALA A 76 -11.96 22.60 -11.65
C ALA A 76 -11.24 22.05 -10.40
N ARG A 77 -11.01 20.72 -10.34
CA ARG A 77 -10.27 20.10 -9.24
C ARG A 77 -8.78 20.40 -9.27
N TYR A 78 -8.19 20.54 -10.45
CA TYR A 78 -6.78 20.88 -10.62
C TYR A 78 -6.49 22.30 -10.15
N THR A 79 -7.32 23.27 -10.53
CA THR A 79 -7.18 24.66 -10.05
C THR A 79 -7.33 24.77 -8.53
N GLU A 80 -8.22 23.99 -7.92
CA GLU A 80 -8.34 23.92 -6.47
C GLU A 80 -7.12 23.25 -5.82
N ALA A 81 -6.62 22.16 -6.39
CA ALA A 81 -5.40 21.50 -5.92
C ALA A 81 -4.17 22.43 -5.94
N LEU A 82 -4.05 23.29 -6.96
CA LEU A 82 -2.98 24.29 -7.03
C LEU A 82 -3.06 25.31 -5.89
N LYS A 83 -4.27 25.75 -5.51
CA LYS A 83 -4.45 26.66 -4.37
C LYS A 83 -4.06 25.99 -3.05
N GLN A 84 -4.47 24.73 -2.86
CA GLN A 84 -4.08 23.97 -1.68
C GLN A 84 -2.57 23.77 -1.61
N TYR A 85 -1.94 23.44 -2.75
CA TYR A 85 -0.49 23.33 -2.85
C TYR A 85 0.24 24.62 -2.46
N GLU A 86 -0.27 25.79 -2.86
CA GLU A 86 0.30 27.08 -2.44
C GLU A 86 0.23 27.26 -0.93
N LEU A 87 -0.89 26.88 -0.29
CA LEU A 87 -1.03 26.93 1.17
C LEU A 87 -0.08 25.94 1.85
N ASP A 88 0.02 24.72 1.34
CA ASP A 88 0.92 23.68 1.86
C ASP A 88 2.37 24.12 1.77
N LEU A 89 2.79 24.77 0.68
CA LEU A 89 4.12 25.35 0.55
C LEU A 89 4.39 26.44 1.60
N ARG A 90 3.42 27.31 1.88
CA ARG A 90 3.56 28.34 2.93
C ARG A 90 3.70 27.70 4.31
N GLN A 91 2.91 26.66 4.59
CA GLN A 91 2.99 25.91 5.85
C GLN A 91 4.33 25.18 5.98
N TYR A 92 4.78 24.53 4.91
CA TYR A 92 6.09 23.86 4.85
C TYR A 92 7.24 24.84 5.10
N ALA A 93 7.22 26.01 4.45
CA ALA A 93 8.21 27.05 4.68
C ALA A 93 8.21 27.55 6.14
N ALA A 94 7.04 27.71 6.76
CA ALA A 94 6.94 28.08 8.17
C ALA A 94 7.47 26.98 9.10
N ALA A 95 7.15 25.71 8.81
CA ALA A 95 7.64 24.55 9.56
C ALA A 95 9.17 24.42 9.47
N LEU A 96 9.75 24.66 8.29
CA LEU A 96 11.20 24.70 8.11
C LEU A 96 11.86 25.82 8.93
N ARG A 97 11.30 27.03 8.92
CA ARG A 97 11.84 28.12 9.77
C ARG A 97 11.78 27.77 11.25
N HIS A 98 10.68 27.15 11.69
CA HIS A 98 10.57 26.70 13.08
C HIS A 98 11.62 25.64 13.41
N TYR A 99 11.83 24.67 12.51
CA TYR A 99 12.86 23.66 12.65
C TYR A 99 14.27 24.24 12.72
N GLU A 100 14.60 25.19 11.83
CA GLU A 100 15.88 25.90 11.86
C GLU A 100 16.08 26.69 13.16
N MET A 101 15.03 27.34 13.67
CA MET A 101 15.07 28.00 14.98
C MET A 101 15.30 26.99 16.11
N GLN A 102 14.62 25.84 16.09
CA GLN A 102 14.82 24.79 17.08
C GLN A 102 16.26 24.30 17.09
N LEU A 103 16.84 24.02 15.92
CA LEU A 103 18.26 23.65 15.80
C LEU A 103 19.19 24.76 16.31
N ARG A 104 18.88 26.03 16.01
CA ARG A 104 19.66 27.18 16.48
C ARG A 104 19.63 27.35 17.99
N PHE A 105 18.53 27.00 18.65
CA PHE A 105 18.36 27.11 20.10
C PHE A 105 18.51 25.77 20.83
N ASP A 106 18.84 24.68 20.14
CA ASP A 106 19.05 23.34 20.71
C ASP A 106 20.11 23.37 21.82
N TRP A 107 21.19 24.14 21.61
CA TRP A 107 22.25 24.34 22.62
C TRP A 107 21.71 24.90 23.94
N MET A 108 20.62 25.68 23.91
CA MET A 108 20.01 26.30 25.10
C MET A 108 19.22 25.28 25.92
N TYR A 109 18.63 24.27 25.28
CA TYR A 109 17.95 23.14 25.95
C TYR A 109 18.90 21.98 26.29
N SER A 110 20.09 21.97 25.68
CA SER A 110 21.14 20.98 25.88
C SER A 110 22.06 21.28 27.07
N TYR A 111 21.92 22.43 27.74
CA TYR A 111 22.71 22.82 28.91
C TYR A 111 21.93 22.55 30.20
N PRO A 112 22.51 21.97 31.27
CA PRO A 112 23.94 21.71 31.52
C PRO A 112 24.41 20.26 31.22
N PHE A 113 23.62 19.45 30.50
CA PHE A 113 23.85 18.00 30.41
C PHE A 113 24.61 17.51 29.15
N ARG A 114 25.14 18.39 28.29
CA ARG A 114 26.13 17.98 27.27
C ARG A 114 27.54 18.02 27.86
N HIS A 115 28.17 16.85 27.96
CA HIS A 115 29.49 16.65 28.56
C HIS A 115 30.62 17.38 27.81
N PRO A 116 31.76 17.68 28.48
CA PRO A 116 32.86 18.41 27.89
C PRO A 116 33.62 17.55 26.87
N PHE A 117 33.45 17.87 25.59
CA PHE A 117 34.55 18.15 24.65
C PHE A 117 35.60 17.07 24.30
N TRP A 118 35.26 15.88 23.77
CA TRP A 118 36.31 15.12 23.03
C TRP A 118 35.88 14.23 21.86
N TRP A 119 34.58 13.96 21.63
CA TRP A 119 34.14 12.99 20.60
C TRP A 119 32.75 13.30 20.02
N ASP A 120 32.50 14.53 19.58
CA ASP A 120 31.41 14.76 18.61
C ASP A 120 32.07 14.86 17.22
N PRO A 121 31.95 13.82 16.38
CA PRO A 121 32.53 13.85 15.05
C PRO A 121 31.84 14.96 14.25
N TRP A 122 32.58 16.01 13.97
CA TRP A 122 32.28 16.88 12.85
C TRP A 122 32.29 16.04 11.57
N PRO A 123 31.27 16.12 10.70
CA PRO A 123 30.16 17.08 10.68
C PRO A 123 29.00 16.60 11.56
N GLY A 124 28.41 17.53 12.32
CA GLY A 124 27.25 17.26 13.17
C GLY A 124 26.16 16.51 12.42
N LEU A 125 25.51 15.57 13.13
CA LEU A 125 24.40 14.76 12.62
C LEU A 125 23.46 15.64 11.80
N TYR A 126 23.46 15.48 10.48
CA TYR A 126 22.51 16.15 9.60
C TYR A 126 21.15 15.54 9.93
N PHE A 127 20.41 16.19 10.82
CA PHE A 127 19.03 15.83 11.08
C PHE A 127 18.22 16.37 9.90
N PRO A 128 17.70 15.52 9.01
CA PRO A 128 16.80 16.00 7.98
C PRO A 128 15.53 16.54 8.67
N PRO A 129 14.91 17.60 8.15
CA PRO A 129 13.62 18.04 8.66
C PRO A 129 12.62 16.87 8.56
N PRO A 130 11.80 16.62 9.60
CA PRO A 130 10.81 15.54 9.57
C PRO A 130 9.63 15.83 8.63
N TYR A 131 9.57 17.04 8.06
CA TYR A 131 8.51 17.48 7.17
C TYR A 131 8.82 17.03 5.73
N ARG A 132 7.86 16.38 5.09
CA ARG A 132 7.95 16.04 3.66
C ARG A 132 7.62 17.27 2.83
N GLU A 133 8.43 17.52 1.81
CA GLU A 133 8.16 18.57 0.84
C GLU A 133 6.85 18.29 0.10
N PRO A 134 5.93 19.28 0.00
CA PRO A 134 4.73 19.15 -0.82
C PRO A 134 5.10 18.88 -2.28
N VAL A 135 4.46 17.90 -2.91
CA VAL A 135 4.66 17.60 -4.34
C VAL A 135 3.68 18.42 -5.17
N MET A 136 4.17 19.07 -6.22
CA MET A 136 3.33 19.85 -7.13
C MET A 136 2.27 18.95 -7.80
N PRO A 137 0.97 19.25 -7.65
CA PRO A 137 -0.06 18.50 -8.34
C PRO A 137 0.03 18.77 -9.85
N THR A 138 -0.09 17.72 -10.66
CA THR A 138 -0.24 17.80 -12.12
C THR A 138 -1.68 17.47 -12.50
N ARG A 139 -2.14 17.95 -13.66
CA ARG A 139 -3.48 17.62 -14.18
C ARG A 139 -3.72 16.10 -14.22
N ASP A 140 -2.72 15.35 -14.67
CA ASP A 140 -2.82 13.89 -14.78
C ASP A 140 -2.85 13.21 -13.40
N SER A 141 -2.14 13.74 -12.40
CA SER A 141 -2.21 13.22 -11.03
C SER A 141 -3.59 13.43 -10.40
N VAL A 142 -4.21 14.59 -10.64
CA VAL A 142 -5.57 14.90 -10.17
C VAL A 142 -6.59 14.01 -10.88
N ARG A 143 -6.46 13.83 -12.20
CA ARG A 143 -7.28 12.91 -12.97
C ARG A 143 -7.19 11.48 -12.42
N ALA A 144 -5.98 10.96 -12.24
CA ALA A 144 -5.75 9.63 -11.70
C ALA A 144 -6.36 9.46 -10.30
N GLN A 145 -6.24 10.47 -9.44
CA GLN A 145 -6.84 10.47 -8.11
C GLN A 145 -8.38 10.48 -8.17
N LEU A 146 -8.98 11.27 -9.06
CA LEU A 146 -10.43 11.29 -9.25
C LEU A 146 -10.95 9.94 -9.75
N VAL A 147 -10.28 9.36 -10.76
CA VAL A 147 -10.62 8.04 -11.30
C VAL A 147 -10.52 6.97 -10.20
N ALA A 148 -9.43 6.95 -9.43
CA ALA A 148 -9.26 5.97 -8.35
C ALA A 148 -10.31 6.09 -7.22
N ARG A 149 -10.86 7.30 -7.00
CA ARG A 149 -11.87 7.53 -5.96
C ARG A 149 -13.30 7.27 -6.43
N HIS A 150 -13.61 7.53 -7.70
CA HIS A 150 -14.99 7.51 -8.20
C HIS A 150 -15.27 6.33 -9.14
N CYS A 151 -14.27 5.83 -9.87
CA CYS A 151 -14.45 4.73 -10.79
C CYS A 151 -14.01 3.41 -10.15
N GLN A 152 -14.91 2.43 -10.18
CA GLN A 152 -14.63 1.08 -9.70
C GLN A 152 -13.99 0.24 -10.81
N ALA A 153 -12.73 -0.15 -10.63
CA ALA A 153 -12.04 -1.05 -11.54
C ALA A 153 -12.31 -2.54 -11.23
N ASP A 154 -12.65 -2.85 -9.97
CA ASP A 154 -12.92 -4.22 -9.53
C ASP A 154 -14.38 -4.60 -9.73
N CYS A 155 -14.63 -5.37 -10.79
CA CYS A 155 -15.97 -5.71 -11.28
C CYS A 155 -16.62 -6.93 -10.59
N GLY A 156 -15.85 -7.72 -9.83
CA GLY A 156 -16.38 -8.93 -9.17
C GLY A 156 -16.87 -10.05 -10.12
N CYS A 157 -16.52 -10.02 -11.41
CA CYS A 157 -17.01 -11.03 -12.37
C CYS A 157 -16.42 -12.44 -12.14
N LEU A 158 -15.20 -12.53 -11.59
CA LEU A 158 -14.54 -13.81 -11.29
C LEU A 158 -15.25 -14.65 -10.22
N PRO A 159 -15.58 -14.11 -9.02
CA PRO A 159 -16.29 -14.90 -8.01
C PRO A 159 -17.70 -15.33 -8.46
N ALA A 160 -18.39 -14.51 -9.27
CA ALA A 160 -19.67 -14.90 -9.86
C ALA A 160 -19.52 -16.08 -10.84
N TYR A 161 -18.47 -16.07 -11.67
CA TYR A 161 -18.12 -17.19 -12.54
C TYR A 161 -17.76 -18.44 -11.75
N ASP A 162 -16.91 -18.32 -10.72
CA ASP A 162 -16.51 -19.44 -9.87
C ASP A 162 -17.73 -20.14 -9.24
N ALA A 163 -18.71 -19.37 -8.76
CA ALA A 163 -19.96 -19.91 -8.22
C ALA A 163 -20.81 -20.62 -9.29
N CYS A 164 -20.91 -20.05 -10.49
CA CYS A 164 -21.59 -20.65 -11.63
C CYS A 164 -20.93 -21.97 -12.05
N PHE A 165 -19.59 -21.99 -12.11
CA PHE A 165 -18.81 -23.16 -12.49
C PHE A 165 -19.00 -24.33 -11.54
N VAL A 166 -19.00 -24.07 -10.22
CA VAL A 166 -19.28 -25.11 -9.21
C VAL A 166 -20.73 -25.60 -9.30
N GLY A 167 -21.69 -24.71 -9.58
CA GLY A 167 -23.09 -25.08 -9.80
C GLY A 167 -23.32 -25.97 -11.02
N CYS A 168 -22.50 -25.85 -12.06
CA CYS A 168 -22.53 -26.71 -13.25
C CYS A 168 -21.88 -28.10 -13.06
N GLY A 169 -21.43 -28.43 -11.84
CA GLY A 169 -20.74 -29.68 -11.54
C GLY A 169 -19.22 -29.63 -11.71
N GLY A 170 -18.66 -28.45 -11.98
CA GLY A 170 -17.21 -28.24 -11.96
C GLY A 170 -16.66 -28.24 -10.54
N GLN A 171 -15.37 -28.58 -10.38
CA GLN A 171 -14.69 -28.52 -9.08
C GLN A 171 -13.69 -27.38 -9.03
N ARG A 172 -13.69 -26.65 -7.91
CA ARG A 172 -12.74 -25.57 -7.62
C ARG A 172 -11.74 -26.06 -6.59
N VAL A 173 -10.52 -26.35 -7.03
CA VAL A 173 -9.43 -26.77 -6.15
C VAL A 173 -8.58 -25.55 -5.80
N SER A 174 -8.65 -25.12 -4.55
CA SER A 174 -7.77 -24.07 -4.03
C SER A 174 -6.55 -24.70 -3.36
N GLU A 175 -5.36 -24.42 -3.89
CA GLU A 175 -4.09 -24.89 -3.35
C GLU A 175 -3.30 -23.70 -2.79
N THR A 176 -2.85 -23.82 -1.55
CA THR A 176 -1.97 -22.82 -0.92
C THR A 176 -0.51 -23.25 -1.16
N VAL A 177 0.12 -22.62 -2.15
CA VAL A 177 1.52 -22.94 -2.50
C VAL A 177 2.43 -21.92 -1.84
N CYS A 178 3.46 -22.40 -1.15
CA CYS A 178 4.52 -21.51 -0.67
C CYS A 178 5.45 -21.16 -1.84
N ILE A 179 5.69 -19.86 -2.04
CA ILE A 179 6.50 -19.35 -3.15
C ILE A 179 7.87 -18.86 -2.66
N LYS A 180 7.97 -18.36 -1.43
CA LYS A 180 9.24 -17.89 -0.85
C LYS A 180 9.39 -18.32 0.60
N ASN A 181 10.63 -18.58 1.02
CA ASN A 181 11.00 -18.98 2.38
C ASN A 181 10.23 -20.21 2.87
N CYS A 182 10.02 -21.18 1.98
CA CYS A 182 9.30 -22.40 2.30
C CYS A 182 10.15 -23.27 3.21
N PRO A 183 9.57 -23.87 4.26
CA PRO A 183 10.30 -24.84 5.07
C PRO A 183 10.74 -26.00 4.17
N PRO A 184 11.97 -26.52 4.32
CA PRO A 184 12.43 -27.67 3.55
C PRO A 184 11.52 -28.87 3.84
N ASP A 185 11.04 -29.51 2.77
CA ASP A 185 10.21 -30.72 2.86
C ASP A 185 10.92 -31.78 3.72
N LYS A 186 10.19 -32.34 4.69
CA LYS A 186 10.67 -33.43 5.56
C LYS A 186 10.72 -34.75 4.80
#